data_AF-A0A0C9MH24-F1
#
_entry.id   AF-A0A0C9MH24-F1
#
_cell.length_a   1.000
_cell.length_b   1.000
_cell.length_c   1.000
_cell.angle_alpha   90.00
_cell.angle_beta   90.00
_cell.angle_gamma   90.00
#
_symmetry.space_group_name_H-M   'P 1'
#
loop_
_entity.id
_entity.type
_entity.pdbx_description
1 polymer ?
#
loop_
_entity_poly.entity_id
_entity_poly.type
_entity_poly.pdbx_seq_one_letter_code
_entity_poly.pdbx_strand_id
1 'polypeptide(L)'
;MTRPIPQELQEPIKALFSKNYSLRAIKEIFPDLSLSLLSRYRMKFFGNSVRPKSGRPSKISTQNMTYIGENLRNGNLDGPRGVQCYPARMGVQMSLRNIRYPLKREGFKAERKVRTKFIHDRRRRGFSDETKVNMWGSDGKSFYWTDRPFQLMPH
;
A
#
# COMPACT_ATOMS: atom_id res chain seq x y z
N MET A 1 5.95 27.59 -20.13
CA MET A 1 5.80 26.14 -20.42
C MET A 1 5.87 25.95 -21.93
N THR A 2 6.71 25.05 -22.46
CA THR A 2 6.78 24.78 -23.91
C THR A 2 5.52 24.06 -24.37
N ARG A 3 4.92 24.55 -25.46
CA ARG A 3 3.71 23.95 -26.04
C ARG A 3 4.04 22.53 -26.55
N PRO A 4 3.16 21.54 -26.31
CA PRO A 4 3.32 20.22 -26.91
C PRO A 4 3.25 20.34 -28.43
N ILE A 5 4.04 19.52 -29.13
CA ILE A 5 4.06 19.46 -30.59
C ILE A 5 2.66 19.04 -31.09
N PRO A 6 2.13 19.61 -32.19
CA PRO A 6 0.91 19.13 -32.83
C PRO A 6 0.93 17.62 -33.11
N GLN A 7 -0.21 16.93 -33.01
CA GLN A 7 -0.28 15.48 -33.26
C GLN A 7 0.22 15.10 -34.66
N GLU A 8 -0.07 15.93 -35.66
CA GLU A 8 0.39 15.76 -37.04
C GLU A 8 1.92 15.63 -37.17
N LEU A 9 2.68 16.35 -36.35
CA LEU A 9 4.14 16.26 -36.33
C LEU A 9 4.65 15.10 -35.45
N GLN A 10 3.82 14.56 -34.55
CA GLN A 10 4.20 13.45 -33.69
C GLN A 10 4.23 12.10 -34.43
N GLU A 11 3.30 11.86 -35.36
CA GLU A 11 3.24 10.63 -36.16
C GLU A 11 4.49 10.38 -37.02
N PRO A 12 5.00 11.33 -37.82
CA PRO A 12 6.21 11.12 -38.60
C PRO A 12 7.44 10.90 -37.70
N ILE A 13 7.54 11.63 -36.58
CA ILE A 13 8.61 11.44 -35.60
C ILE A 13 8.55 10.02 -35.01
N LYS A 14 7.35 9.53 -34.69
CA LYS A 14 7.14 8.17 -34.19
C LYS A 14 7.51 7.11 -35.23
N ALA A 15 7.17 7.33 -36.50
CA ALA A 15 7.55 6.45 -37.60
C ALA A 15 9.09 6.39 -37.78
N LEU A 16 9.78 7.54 -37.70
CA LEU A 16 11.24 7.60 -37.76
C LEU A 16 11.92 6.87 -36.59
N PHE A 17 11.39 7.03 -35.37
CA PHE A 17 11.88 6.26 -34.22
C PHE A 17 11.65 4.76 -34.37
N SER A 18 10.52 4.34 -34.96
CA SER A 18 10.24 2.92 -35.23
C SER A 18 11.22 2.31 -36.23
N LYS A 19 11.73 3.14 -37.15
CA LYS A 19 12.80 2.78 -38.11
C LYS A 19 14.22 2.91 -37.52
N ASN A 20 14.37 3.12 -36.21
CA ASN A 20 15.66 3.26 -35.51
C ASN A 20 16.57 4.42 -35.99
N TYR A 21 15.99 5.52 -36.50
CA TYR A 21 16.77 6.71 -36.84
C TYR A 21 17.42 7.34 -35.60
N SER A 22 18.64 7.86 -35.76
CA SER A 22 19.35 8.56 -34.70
C SER A 22 18.71 9.93 -34.40
N LEU A 23 18.86 10.42 -33.17
CA LEU A 23 18.32 11.73 -32.78
C LEU A 23 18.90 12.88 -33.63
N ARG A 24 20.17 12.76 -34.05
CA ARG A 24 20.81 13.73 -34.94
C ARG A 24 20.18 13.70 -36.33
N ALA A 25 19.95 12.52 -36.91
CA ALA A 25 19.30 12.40 -38.20
C ALA A 25 17.87 12.98 -38.21
N ILE A 26 17.11 12.77 -37.13
CA ILE A 26 15.77 13.36 -37.00
C ILE A 26 15.84 14.89 -36.83
N LYS A 27 16.89 15.39 -36.17
CA LYS A 27 17.14 16.84 -36.02
C LYS A 27 17.48 17.51 -37.35
N GLU A 28 18.21 16.84 -38.24
CA GLU A 28 18.45 17.33 -39.61
C GLU A 28 17.13 17.45 -40.40
N ILE A 29 16.21 16.49 -40.23
CA ILE A 29 14.89 16.52 -40.89
C ILE A 29 13.98 17.58 -40.28
N PHE A 30 14.02 17.76 -38.95
CA PHE A 30 13.21 18.71 -38.21
C PHE A 30 14.09 19.72 -37.45
N PRO A 31 14.65 20.72 -38.15
CA PRO A 31 15.59 21.68 -37.57
C PRO A 31 14.94 22.56 -36.49
N ASP A 32 13.62 22.70 -36.46
CA ASP A 32 12.91 23.49 -35.44
C ASP A 32 12.86 22.78 -34.07
N LEU A 33 13.07 21.46 -34.03
CA LEU A 33 12.91 20.67 -32.81
C LEU A 33 14.23 20.54 -32.06
N SER A 34 14.24 20.72 -30.74
CA SER A 34 15.47 20.50 -29.96
C SER A 34 15.78 19.01 -29.78
N LEU A 35 17.07 18.65 -29.70
CA LEU A 35 17.50 17.29 -29.41
C LEU A 35 16.95 16.78 -28.06
N SER A 36 16.82 17.67 -27.07
CA SER A 36 16.25 17.34 -25.76
C SER A 36 14.76 17.00 -25.84
N LEU A 37 14.02 17.67 -26.72
CA LEU A 37 12.64 17.36 -27.00
C LEU A 37 12.51 16.01 -27.71
N LEU A 38 13.33 15.74 -28.73
CA LEU A 38 13.34 14.45 -29.43
C LEU A 38 13.66 13.28 -28.48
N SER A 39 14.65 13.46 -27.60
CA SER A 39 14.99 12.48 -26.56
C SER A 39 13.80 12.20 -25.62
N ARG A 40 13.11 13.26 -25.18
CA ARG A 40 11.92 13.14 -24.34
C ARG A 40 10.79 12.39 -25.04
N TYR A 41 10.56 12.66 -26.32
CA TYR A 41 9.54 11.99 -27.13
C TYR A 41 9.92 10.53 -27.44
N ARG A 42 11.19 10.22 -27.69
CA ARG A 42 11.69 8.86 -27.78
C ARG A 42 11.36 8.07 -26.51
N MET A 43 11.61 8.67 -25.34
CA MET A 43 11.29 8.05 -24.06
C MET A 43 9.80 7.97 -23.75
N LYS A 44 9.01 8.93 -24.25
CA LYS A 44 7.55 8.91 -24.16
C LYS A 44 6.92 7.77 -24.97
N PHE A 45 7.42 7.53 -26.18
CA PHE A 45 6.85 6.55 -27.11
C PHE A 45 7.42 5.14 -26.95
N PHE A 46 8.73 5.02 -26.69
CA PHE A 46 9.47 3.75 -26.70
C PHE A 46 10.22 3.50 -25.40
N GLY A 47 10.14 4.40 -24.42
CA GLY A 47 10.65 4.11 -23.08
C GLY A 47 9.74 3.10 -22.40
N ASN A 48 10.34 2.05 -21.83
CA ASN A 48 9.69 1.22 -20.81
C ASN A 48 9.45 2.10 -19.57
N SER A 49 8.42 2.94 -19.62
CA SER A 49 8.13 4.01 -18.67
C SER A 49 7.45 3.48 -17.40
N VAL A 50 7.83 2.30 -16.94
CA VAL A 50 7.47 1.85 -15.59
C VAL A 50 8.37 2.63 -14.65
N ARG A 51 7.95 3.84 -14.30
CA ARG A 51 8.58 4.59 -13.21
C ARG A 51 8.48 3.71 -11.96
N PRO A 52 9.58 3.53 -11.21
CA PRO A 52 9.47 2.85 -9.93
C PRO A 52 8.44 3.60 -9.07
N LYS A 53 7.66 2.88 -8.26
CA LYS A 53 6.75 3.51 -7.30
C LYS A 53 7.55 4.52 -6.47
N SER A 54 7.17 5.78 -6.58
CA SER A 54 7.78 6.85 -5.81
C SER A 54 7.25 6.85 -4.37
N GLY A 55 8.02 7.42 -3.45
CA GLY A 55 7.64 7.56 -2.05
C GLY A 55 8.39 6.62 -1.10
N ARG A 56 8.08 6.74 0.19
CA ARG A 56 8.73 5.95 1.24
C ARG A 56 8.27 4.49 1.15
N PRO A 57 9.18 3.50 1.16
CA PRO A 57 8.79 2.10 1.17
C PRO A 57 8.00 1.76 2.45
N SER A 58 7.10 0.78 2.33
CA SER A 58 6.40 0.21 3.49
C SER A 58 7.42 -0.35 4.48
N LYS A 59 7.18 -0.15 5.78
CA LYS A 59 8.01 -0.73 6.83
C LYS A 59 7.96 -2.27 6.83
N ILE A 60 6.87 -2.84 6.36
CA ILE A 60 6.65 -4.29 6.31
C ILE A 60 6.46 -4.75 4.87
N SER A 61 7.11 -5.87 4.51
CA SER A 61 6.92 -6.56 3.24
C SER A 61 5.48 -7.03 3.09
N THR A 62 5.00 -7.10 1.85
CA THR A 62 3.69 -7.68 1.52
C THR A 62 3.59 -9.12 2.01
N GLN A 63 4.61 -9.94 1.76
CA GLN A 63 4.64 -11.35 2.15
C GLN A 63 4.47 -11.56 3.66
N ASN A 64 5.20 -10.78 4.45
CA ASN A 64 5.12 -10.85 5.92
C ASN A 64 3.73 -10.47 6.42
N MET A 65 3.07 -9.50 5.77
CA MET A 65 1.69 -9.15 6.12
C MET A 65 0.67 -10.19 5.71
N THR A 66 0.83 -10.81 4.55
CA THR A 66 -0.01 -11.93 4.12
C THR A 66 0.07 -13.07 5.14
N TYR A 67 1.29 -13.43 5.55
CA TYR A 67 1.50 -14.48 6.56
C TYR A 67 0.90 -14.14 7.93
N ILE A 68 1.02 -12.88 8.37
CA ILE A 68 0.33 -12.39 9.59
C ILE A 68 -1.19 -12.49 9.43
N GLY A 69 -1.73 -12.12 8.26
CA GLY A 69 -3.15 -12.22 7.96
C GLY A 69 -3.65 -13.66 7.98
N GLU A 70 -2.91 -14.61 7.42
CA GLU A 70 -3.22 -16.04 7.46
C GLU A 70 -3.23 -16.58 8.88
N ASN A 71 -2.20 -16.28 9.68
CA ASN A 71 -2.17 -16.72 11.06
C ASN A 71 -3.27 -16.09 11.92
N LEU A 72 -3.67 -14.84 11.64
CA LEU A 72 -4.84 -14.26 12.24
C LEU A 72 -6.10 -15.04 11.87
N ARG A 73 -6.32 -15.34 10.58
CA ARG A 73 -7.50 -16.11 10.11
C ARG A 73 -7.56 -17.50 10.74
N ASN A 74 -6.42 -18.15 10.88
CA ASN A 74 -6.33 -19.50 11.45
C ASN A 74 -6.40 -19.49 13.00
N GLY A 75 -6.41 -18.31 13.64
CA GLY A 75 -6.46 -18.20 15.10
C GLY A 75 -5.11 -18.45 15.80
N ASN A 76 -4.00 -18.48 15.07
CA ASN A 76 -2.66 -18.74 15.60
C ASN A 76 -1.99 -17.51 16.24
N LEU A 77 -2.54 -16.31 16.02
CA LEU A 77 -2.02 -15.06 16.60
C LEU A 77 -3.00 -14.49 17.62
N ASP A 78 -2.50 -14.29 18.85
CA ASP A 78 -3.24 -13.75 19.97
C ASP A 78 -3.43 -12.22 19.84
N GLY A 79 -4.41 -11.82 19.03
CA GLY A 79 -4.92 -10.45 18.96
C GLY A 79 -3.88 -9.37 18.59
N PRO A 80 -4.12 -8.09 18.95
CA PRO A 80 -3.28 -6.97 18.53
C PRO A 80 -1.83 -7.05 18.99
N ARG A 81 -1.58 -7.57 20.20
CA ARG A 81 -0.22 -7.78 20.71
C ARG A 81 0.50 -8.90 19.98
N GLY A 82 -0.15 -10.02 19.68
CA GLY A 82 0.44 -11.07 18.85
C GLY A 82 0.85 -10.54 17.47
N VAL A 83 -0.01 -9.74 16.86
CA VAL A 83 0.27 -9.05 15.59
C VAL A 83 1.40 -8.02 15.72
N GLN A 84 1.60 -7.40 16.87
CA GLN A 84 2.72 -6.48 17.10
C GLN A 84 4.04 -7.21 17.33
N CYS A 85 4.02 -8.31 18.08
CA CYS A 85 5.19 -9.12 18.38
C CYS A 85 5.74 -9.82 17.14
N TYR A 86 4.89 -10.17 16.17
CA TYR A 86 5.31 -10.92 14.99
C TYR A 86 6.26 -10.11 14.06
N PRO A 87 5.91 -8.88 13.59
CA PRO A 87 6.84 -7.97 12.93
C PRO A 87 8.09 -7.65 13.76
N ALA A 88 7.92 -7.47 15.08
CA ALA A 88 9.02 -7.20 16.00
C ALA A 88 10.06 -8.33 16.00
N ARG A 89 9.61 -9.60 15.97
CA ARG A 89 10.47 -10.79 15.82
C ARG A 89 11.23 -10.82 14.49
N MET A 90 10.64 -10.26 13.43
CA MET A 90 11.29 -10.09 12.13
C MET A 90 12.15 -8.81 12.04
N GLY A 91 12.40 -8.13 13.16
CA GLY A 91 13.23 -6.91 13.24
C GLY A 91 12.48 -5.61 12.92
N VAL A 92 11.17 -5.65 12.67
CA VAL A 92 10.36 -4.49 12.31
C VAL A 92 9.50 -4.07 13.50
N GLN A 93 10.01 -3.10 14.28
CA GLN A 93 9.25 -2.53 15.40
C GLN A 93 8.17 -1.56 14.90
N MET A 94 6.91 -1.82 15.26
CA MET A 94 5.77 -0.98 14.89
C MET A 94 4.83 -0.78 16.07
N SER A 95 4.17 0.38 16.12
CA SER A 95 3.06 0.61 17.03
C SER A 95 1.77 -0.02 16.52
N LEU A 96 0.86 -0.39 17.41
CA LEU A 96 -0.48 -0.88 17.06
C LEU A 96 -1.22 0.05 16.09
N ARG A 97 -1.06 1.37 16.25
CA ARG A 97 -1.63 2.37 15.34
C ARG A 97 -1.15 2.17 13.90
N ASN A 98 0.14 1.91 13.72
CA ASN A 98 0.74 1.74 12.40
C ASN A 98 0.42 0.38 11.78
N ILE A 99 0.12 -0.63 12.60
CA ILE A 99 -0.26 -1.99 12.17
C ILE A 99 -1.67 -2.04 11.58
N ARG A 100 -2.58 -1.15 12.01
CA ARG A 100 -3.96 -1.10 11.50
C ARG A 100 -4.04 -0.91 9.99
N TYR A 101 -3.18 -0.06 9.41
CA TYR A 101 -3.20 0.20 7.97
C TYR A 101 -2.86 -1.05 7.13
N PRO A 102 -1.74 -1.76 7.42
CA PRO A 102 -1.48 -3.07 6.85
C PRO A 102 -2.63 -4.06 7.03
N LEU A 103 -3.21 -4.17 8.22
CA LEU A 103 -4.32 -5.08 8.47
C LEU A 103 -5.56 -4.75 7.62
N LYS A 104 -5.90 -3.46 7.46
CA LYS A 104 -6.97 -3.03 6.56
C LYS A 104 -6.71 -3.42 5.11
N ARG A 105 -5.46 -3.33 4.66
CA ARG A 105 -5.05 -3.78 3.32
C ARG A 105 -5.24 -5.28 3.13
N GLU A 106 -4.99 -6.09 4.16
CA GLU A 106 -5.21 -7.54 4.15
C GLU A 106 -6.70 -7.93 4.33
N GLY A 107 -7.62 -6.95 4.38
CA GLY A 107 -9.07 -7.17 4.44
C GLY A 107 -9.67 -7.17 5.86
N PHE A 108 -8.89 -6.88 6.90
CA PHE A 108 -9.40 -6.84 8.27
C PHE A 108 -10.03 -5.48 8.62
N LYS A 109 -11.13 -5.49 9.36
CA LYS A 109 -11.69 -4.27 9.95
C LYS A 109 -10.92 -3.93 11.24
N ALA A 110 -9.75 -3.31 11.09
CA ALA A 110 -8.87 -2.94 12.20
C ALA A 110 -9.07 -1.46 12.62
N GLU A 111 -9.65 -1.23 13.79
CA GLU A 111 -10.02 0.11 14.27
C GLU A 111 -9.53 0.38 15.70
N ARG A 112 -9.36 1.67 16.03
CA ARG A 112 -9.20 2.05 17.43
C ARG A 112 -10.57 1.87 18.09
N LYS A 113 -10.65 1.12 19.19
CA LYS A 113 -11.85 1.17 20.02
C LYS A 113 -11.89 2.54 20.68
N VAL A 114 -12.84 3.37 20.29
CA VAL A 114 -13.05 4.68 20.92
C VAL A 114 -13.72 4.45 22.27
N ARG A 115 -13.23 5.15 23.30
CA ARG A 115 -13.76 5.08 24.66
C ARG A 115 -15.21 5.56 24.69
N THR A 116 -16.15 4.64 24.66
CA THR A 116 -17.55 4.87 25.03
C THR A 116 -17.72 4.53 26.51
N LYS A 117 -18.42 5.39 27.27
CA LYS A 117 -18.79 5.07 28.66
C LYS A 117 -19.83 3.95 28.61
N PHE A 118 -19.41 2.69 28.78
CA PHE A 118 -20.35 1.61 29.08
C PHE A 118 -20.80 1.80 30.53
N ILE A 119 -22.06 2.21 30.73
CA ILE A 119 -22.70 2.21 32.04
C ILE A 119 -23.08 0.76 32.31
N HIS A 120 -22.24 0.01 33.01
CA HIS A 120 -22.70 -1.03 33.95
C HIS A 120 -21.55 -1.40 34.91
N ASP A 121 -21.86 -1.22 36.19
CA ASP A 121 -21.15 -1.70 37.37
C ASP A 121 -19.95 -0.89 37.92
N ARG A 122 -20.11 -0.47 39.18
CA ARG A 122 -19.36 0.58 39.91
C ARG A 122 -18.05 0.08 40.53
N ARG A 123 -17.69 -1.20 40.36
CA ARG A 123 -16.64 -1.85 41.18
C ARG A 123 -15.36 -2.31 40.46
N ARG A 124 -15.23 -2.16 39.14
CA ARG A 124 -13.97 -2.47 38.44
C ARG A 124 -13.62 -1.40 37.41
N ARG A 125 -12.96 -0.33 37.87
CA ARG A 125 -12.32 0.66 36.98
C ARG A 125 -11.00 0.07 36.47
N GLY A 126 -11.04 -0.51 35.27
CA GLY A 126 -9.83 -0.82 34.49
C GLY A 126 -9.88 -0.04 33.18
N PHE A 127 -8.85 0.76 32.90
CA PHE A 127 -8.72 1.55 31.67
C PHE A 127 -7.78 0.84 30.69
N SER A 128 -8.12 0.80 29.39
CA SER A 128 -7.20 0.33 28.33
C SER A 128 -7.49 0.98 26.97
N ASP A 129 -6.42 1.37 26.25
CA ASP A 129 -6.42 1.91 24.88
C ASP A 129 -6.44 0.76 23.85
N GLU A 130 -7.60 0.14 23.63
CA GLU A 130 -7.65 -1.13 22.88
C GLU A 130 -7.78 -0.94 21.36
N THR A 131 -7.05 -1.76 20.59
CA THR A 131 -7.28 -1.90 19.13
C THR A 131 -8.27 -3.03 18.91
N LYS A 132 -9.44 -2.74 18.32
CA LYS A 132 -10.42 -3.77 17.93
C LYS A 132 -10.10 -4.22 16.52
N VAL A 133 -9.82 -5.50 16.32
CA VAL A 133 -9.70 -6.10 14.99
C VAL A 133 -10.91 -6.98 14.80
N ASN A 134 -11.81 -6.60 13.89
CA ASN A 134 -12.93 -7.45 13.50
C ASN A 134 -12.53 -8.28 12.28
N MET A 135 -12.82 -9.57 12.32
CA MET A 135 -12.63 -10.52 11.24
C MET A 135 -13.97 -11.16 10.89
N TRP A 136 -14.26 -11.31 9.60
CA TRP A 136 -15.37 -12.13 9.11
C TRP A 136 -14.77 -13.48 8.72
N GLY A 137 -15.21 -14.56 9.36
CA GLY A 137 -14.96 -15.91 8.87
C GLY A 137 -15.77 -16.19 7.60
N SER A 138 -15.36 -17.18 6.80
CA SER A 138 -16.14 -17.67 5.64
C SER A 138 -17.58 -18.06 6.03
N ASP A 139 -17.77 -18.43 7.29
CA ASP A 139 -19.02 -18.95 7.85
C ASP A 139 -20.01 -17.84 8.26
N GLY A 140 -19.76 -16.58 7.88
CA GLY A 140 -20.59 -15.42 8.24
C GLY A 140 -20.47 -14.99 9.72
N LYS A 141 -19.65 -15.70 10.52
CA LYS A 141 -19.37 -15.36 11.92
C LYS A 141 -18.37 -14.21 11.99
N SER A 142 -18.71 -13.19 12.76
CA SER A 142 -17.80 -12.08 13.04
C SER A 142 -17.14 -12.28 14.40
N PHE A 143 -15.83 -12.06 14.46
CA PHE A 143 -15.06 -12.17 15.68
C PHE A 143 -14.41 -10.83 15.98
N TYR A 144 -14.30 -10.49 17.25
CA TYR A 144 -13.55 -9.33 17.69
C TYR A 144 -12.47 -9.70 18.70
N TRP A 145 -11.35 -9.00 18.59
CA TRP A 145 -10.27 -9.04 19.58
C TRP A 145 -10.29 -7.77 20.42
N THR A 146 -10.16 -7.92 21.75
CA THR A 146 -9.86 -6.83 22.69
C THR A 146 -8.53 -7.11 23.39
N ASP A 147 -7.87 -6.09 23.94
CA ASP A 147 -6.62 -6.30 24.70
C ASP A 147 -6.88 -7.08 26.01
N ARG A 148 -8.13 -7.15 26.46
CA ARG A 148 -8.61 -8.08 27.49
C ARG A 148 -10.05 -8.53 27.20
N PRO A 149 -10.39 -9.83 27.31
CA PRO A 149 -9.47 -10.96 27.41
C PRO A 149 -8.73 -11.19 26.09
N PHE A 150 -7.53 -11.76 26.16
CA PHE A 150 -6.70 -12.19 25.02
C PHE A 150 -7.30 -13.39 24.29
N GLN A 151 -8.60 -13.34 24.00
CA GLN A 151 -9.37 -14.43 23.41
C GLN A 151 -10.18 -13.89 22.24
N LEU A 152 -10.31 -14.74 21.23
CA LEU A 152 -11.22 -14.54 20.11
C LEU A 152 -12.65 -14.55 20.67
N MET A 153 -13.30 -13.39 20.72
CA MET A 153 -14.70 -13.33 21.14
C MET A 153 -15.60 -13.38 19.91
N PRO A 154 -16.62 -14.26 19.87
CA PRO A 154 -17.68 -14.13 18.88
C PRO A 154 -18.42 -12.82 19.10
N HIS A 155 -18.90 -12.23 18.01
CA HIS A 155 -19.90 -11.18 18.06
C HIS A 155 -21.23 -11.66 18.65
#